data_AF-A0A8I7BI37-F1
#
_entry.id   AF-A0A8I7BI37-F1
#
_cell.length_a   1.000
_cell.length_b   1.000
_cell.length_c   1.000
_cell.angle_alpha   90.00
_cell.angle_beta   90.00
_cell.angle_gamma   90.00
#
_symmetry.space_group_name_H-M   'P 1'
#
loop_
_entity.id
_entity.type
_entity.pdbx_description
1 polymer ?
#
loop_
_entity_poly.entity_id
_entity_poly.type
_entity_poly.pdbx_seq_one_letter_code
_entity_poly.pdbx_strand_id
1 'polypeptide(L)'
;MVKWADICVPKDRGGLGILASRRMNVALMLRWVWRILQGDGGLWLQLIKAKYLRGRPLLACSLANGSQFWKSIQSIKHEIRLGLRISVGDGSGTQFWVDPWLEGEPLRFRFPRLFAIYADPAVLVPASALEDGWHVTFRRPLGPVEVQDWELLLAVVPLPVSAVSDSVSWSLSPSGEFSVSSAYLALCRMPVLPWLSPLWKAPLPLKIKIFVWQLLRDRLPSRTEVLKRRGPGNDICPLCHVPETGSQILFSCVAAHALWCFVREALGPEWEASDLADFLQVRATQVGHKADCFGWSSRL
;
A
#
# COMPACT_ATOMS: atom_id res chain seq x y z
N MET A 1 -17.98 15.25 -0.50
CA MET A 1 -17.85 13.98 -1.25
C MET A 1 -16.50 13.34 -0.91
N VAL A 2 -16.42 12.02 -0.84
CA VAL A 2 -15.15 11.30 -0.53
C VAL A 2 -14.25 11.30 -1.77
N LYS A 3 -12.94 11.46 -1.61
CA LYS A 3 -12.00 11.41 -2.74
C LYS A 3 -11.99 10.01 -3.38
N TRP A 4 -11.98 9.95 -4.71
CA TRP A 4 -11.93 8.68 -5.46
C TRP A 4 -10.75 7.79 -5.07
N ALA A 5 -9.58 8.39 -4.81
CA ALA A 5 -8.38 7.69 -4.37
C ALA A 5 -8.59 6.86 -3.10
N ASP A 6 -9.47 7.33 -2.20
CA ASP A 6 -9.77 6.67 -0.93
C ASP A 6 -10.89 5.63 -1.09
N ILE A 7 -11.80 5.83 -2.04
CA ILE A 7 -12.82 4.84 -2.41
C ILE A 7 -12.14 3.58 -2.95
N CYS A 8 -11.09 3.75 -3.75
CA CYS A 8 -10.38 2.65 -4.40
C CYS A 8 -9.37 1.90 -3.51
N VAL A 9 -9.43 2.10 -2.20
CA VAL A 9 -8.64 1.36 -1.22
C VAL A 9 -9.41 0.08 -0.84
N PRO A 10 -8.73 -1.03 -0.51
CA PRO A 10 -9.37 -2.22 0.05
C PRO A 10 -10.23 -1.92 1.29
N LYS A 11 -11.26 -2.74 1.52
CA LYS A 11 -12.23 -2.56 2.62
C LYS A 11 -11.58 -2.63 4.00
N ASP A 12 -10.69 -3.58 4.17
CA ASP A 12 -9.84 -3.79 5.36
C ASP A 12 -8.83 -2.66 5.58
N ARG A 13 -8.70 -1.71 4.65
CA ARG A 13 -7.78 -0.56 4.71
C ARG A 13 -8.48 0.79 4.61
N GLY A 14 -9.81 0.83 4.76
CA GLY A 14 -10.58 2.07 4.83
C GLY A 14 -11.24 2.56 3.53
N GLY A 15 -11.19 1.78 2.45
CA GLY A 15 -11.93 2.09 1.22
C GLY A 15 -13.16 1.20 1.01
N LEU A 16 -13.70 1.22 -0.21
CA LEU A 16 -14.86 0.39 -0.62
C LEU A 16 -14.46 -0.90 -1.35
N GLY A 17 -13.16 -1.10 -1.60
CA GLY A 17 -12.64 -2.25 -2.35
C GLY A 17 -12.80 -2.15 -3.86
N ILE A 18 -13.09 -0.96 -4.39
CA ILE A 18 -13.09 -0.73 -5.84
C ILE A 18 -11.65 -0.68 -6.34
N LEU A 19 -11.34 -1.35 -7.44
CA LEU A 19 -9.99 -1.32 -7.99
C LEU A 19 -9.68 0.02 -8.66
N ALA A 20 -8.55 0.63 -8.29
CA ALA A 20 -8.02 1.79 -9.01
C ALA A 20 -7.30 1.31 -10.27
N SER A 21 -7.85 1.65 -11.45
CA SER A 21 -7.30 1.23 -12.75
C SER A 21 -5.81 1.56 -12.90
N ARG A 22 -5.37 2.73 -12.42
CA ARG A 22 -3.95 3.12 -12.47
C ARG A 22 -3.06 2.21 -11.62
N ARG A 23 -3.46 1.87 -10.40
CA ARG A 23 -2.70 0.95 -9.52
C ARG A 23 -2.72 -0.47 -10.08
N MET A 24 -3.86 -0.91 -10.60
CA MET A 24 -4.00 -2.22 -11.23
C MET A 24 -3.11 -2.36 -12.47
N ASN A 25 -3.03 -1.33 -13.30
CA ASN A 25 -2.13 -1.31 -14.45
C ASN A 25 -0.66 -1.47 -14.01
N VAL A 26 -0.22 -0.76 -12.96
CA VAL A 26 1.13 -0.92 -12.40
C VAL A 26 1.34 -2.35 -11.88
N ALA A 27 0.40 -2.92 -11.14
CA ALA A 27 0.50 -4.30 -10.65
C ALA A 27 0.59 -5.33 -11.80
N LEU A 28 -0.14 -5.12 -12.89
CA LEU A 28 -0.06 -5.96 -14.09
C LEU A 28 1.29 -5.79 -14.82
N MET A 29 1.81 -4.57 -14.91
CA MET A 29 3.15 -4.33 -15.46
C MET A 29 4.24 -5.00 -14.60
N LEU A 30 4.11 -4.98 -13.28
CA LEU A 30 5.02 -5.69 -12.39
C LEU A 30 5.05 -7.20 -12.67
N ARG A 31 3.92 -7.81 -13.08
CA ARG A 31 3.91 -9.22 -13.51
C ARG A 31 4.80 -9.47 -14.72
N TRP A 32 4.77 -8.57 -15.70
CA TRP A 32 5.64 -8.68 -16.88
C TRP A 32 7.11 -8.50 -16.52
N VAL A 33 7.41 -7.54 -15.65
CA VAL A 33 8.77 -7.33 -15.13
C VAL A 33 9.25 -8.56 -14.39
N TRP A 34 8.41 -9.15 -13.54
CA TRP A 34 8.74 -10.38 -12.82
C TRP A 34 9.13 -11.52 -13.75
N ARG A 35 8.37 -11.73 -14.83
CA ARG A 35 8.71 -12.74 -15.86
C ARG A 35 10.06 -12.45 -16.54
N ILE A 36 10.36 -11.19 -16.81
CA ILE A 36 11.67 -10.80 -17.36
C ILE A 36 12.80 -11.13 -16.39
N LEU A 37 12.61 -10.86 -15.09
CA LEU A 37 13.60 -11.12 -14.04
C LEU A 37 13.82 -12.62 -13.82
N GLN A 38 12.76 -13.43 -13.83
CA GLN A 38 12.84 -14.89 -13.72
C GLN A 38 13.37 -15.58 -14.98
N GLY A 39 13.57 -14.84 -16.07
CA GLY A 39 13.93 -15.44 -17.35
C GLY A 39 12.81 -16.27 -17.98
N ASP A 40 11.58 -16.19 -17.47
CA ASP A 40 10.42 -16.91 -17.97
C ASP A 40 9.85 -16.22 -19.22
N GLY A 41 10.34 -16.63 -20.39
CA GLY A 41 9.77 -16.23 -21.66
C GLY A 41 10.50 -16.79 -22.87
N GLY A 42 9.76 -17.04 -23.93
CA GLY A 42 10.30 -17.44 -25.24
C GLY A 42 10.81 -16.24 -26.05
N LEU A 43 10.46 -16.20 -27.33
CA LEU A 43 10.93 -15.20 -28.30
C LEU A 43 10.73 -13.74 -27.86
N TRP A 44 9.61 -13.43 -27.19
CA TRP A 44 9.32 -12.06 -26.74
C TRP A 44 10.36 -11.56 -25.71
N LEU A 45 10.86 -12.46 -24.85
CA LEU A 45 11.87 -12.13 -23.85
C LEU A 45 13.23 -11.92 -24.51
N GLN A 46 13.60 -12.76 -25.48
CA GLN A 46 14.81 -12.58 -26.27
C GLN A 46 14.82 -11.23 -27.00
N LEU A 47 13.68 -10.86 -27.61
CA LEU A 47 13.52 -9.57 -28.26
C LEU A 47 13.70 -8.40 -27.29
N ILE A 48 13.12 -8.48 -26.08
CA ILE A 48 13.27 -7.44 -25.05
C ILE A 48 14.73 -7.36 -24.57
N LYS A 49 15.37 -8.49 -24.30
CA LYS A 49 16.77 -8.57 -23.90
C LYS A 49 17.68 -7.91 -24.95
N ALA A 50 17.50 -8.26 -26.22
CA ALA A 50 18.28 -7.71 -27.33
C ALA A 50 18.01 -6.21 -27.56
N LYS A 51 16.74 -5.79 -27.56
CA LYS A 51 16.37 -4.41 -27.87
C LYS A 51 16.70 -3.42 -26.75
N TYR A 52 16.39 -3.79 -25.50
CA TYR A 52 16.41 -2.86 -24.36
C TYR A 52 17.50 -3.14 -23.32
N LEU A 53 17.77 -4.40 -22.98
CA LEU A 53 18.73 -4.73 -21.92
C LEU A 53 20.18 -4.67 -22.42
N ARG A 54 20.46 -5.19 -23.62
CA ARG A 54 21.79 -5.18 -24.26
C ARG A 54 22.90 -5.65 -23.31
N GLY A 55 22.65 -6.73 -22.59
CA GLY A 55 23.59 -7.31 -21.62
C GLY A 55 23.65 -6.61 -20.25
N ARG A 56 22.86 -5.55 -20.01
CA ARG A 56 22.78 -4.88 -18.71
C ARG A 56 21.58 -5.37 -17.88
N PRO A 57 21.65 -5.32 -16.55
CA PRO A 57 20.52 -5.66 -15.71
C PRO A 57 19.35 -4.67 -15.89
N LEU A 58 18.12 -5.18 -15.82
CA LEU A 58 16.89 -4.41 -16.06
C LEU A 58 16.82 -3.13 -15.22
N LEU A 59 17.21 -3.21 -13.95
CA LEU A 59 17.14 -2.09 -13.02
C LEU A 59 18.23 -1.04 -13.28
N ALA A 60 19.34 -1.41 -13.93
CA ALA A 60 20.43 -0.50 -14.28
C ALA A 60 20.22 0.20 -15.64
N CYS A 61 19.37 -0.33 -16.52
CA CYS A 61 19.13 0.28 -17.84
C CYS A 61 18.40 1.63 -17.74
N SER A 62 19.00 2.74 -18.12
CA SER A 62 18.41 4.10 -18.10
C SER A 62 18.18 4.70 -19.50
N LEU A 63 17.68 3.92 -20.45
CA LEU A 63 17.50 4.41 -21.82
C LEU A 63 16.31 5.38 -21.93
N ALA A 64 16.60 6.65 -22.18
CA ALA A 64 15.63 7.73 -22.39
C ALA A 64 14.78 7.55 -23.68
N ASN A 65 15.37 6.91 -24.69
CA ASN A 65 14.73 6.64 -25.98
C ASN A 65 14.28 5.18 -26.05
N GLY A 66 12.98 4.95 -25.89
CA GLY A 66 12.36 3.63 -25.95
C GLY A 66 10.88 3.71 -26.33
N SER A 67 10.29 2.54 -26.59
CA SER A 67 8.85 2.41 -26.83
C SER A 67 8.04 2.87 -25.60
N GLN A 68 6.75 3.13 -25.78
CA GLN A 68 5.87 3.47 -24.66
C GLN A 68 5.85 2.38 -23.57
N PHE A 69 5.93 1.11 -23.97
CA PHE A 69 6.09 -0.01 -23.03
C PHE A 69 7.36 0.12 -22.18
N TRP A 70 8.50 0.40 -22.82
CA TRP A 70 9.76 0.56 -22.09
C TRP A 70 9.74 1.77 -21.16
N LYS A 71 9.20 2.90 -21.63
CA LYS A 71 8.99 4.09 -20.78
C LYS A 71 8.10 3.78 -19.57
N SER A 72 7.08 2.94 -19.75
CA SER A 72 6.20 2.52 -18.67
C SER A 72 6.94 1.66 -17.63
N ILE A 73 7.76 0.68 -18.06
CA ILE A 73 8.64 -0.09 -17.17
C ILE A 73 9.60 0.83 -16.40
N GLN A 74 10.23 1.78 -17.10
CA GLN A 74 11.16 2.72 -16.48
C GLN A 74 10.47 3.59 -15.42
N SER A 75 9.23 4.02 -15.66
CA SER A 75 8.47 4.83 -14.71
C SER A 75 8.08 4.10 -13.42
N ILE A 76 8.05 2.77 -13.43
CA ILE A 76 7.69 1.95 -12.25
C ILE A 76 8.90 1.30 -11.56
N LYS A 77 10.12 1.73 -11.87
CA LYS A 77 11.36 1.18 -11.29
C LYS A 77 11.40 1.22 -9.77
N HIS A 78 10.78 2.23 -9.18
CA HIS A 78 10.70 2.34 -7.73
C HIS A 78 9.78 1.25 -7.16
N GLU A 79 8.61 1.07 -7.75
CA GLU A 79 7.64 0.04 -7.37
C GLU A 79 8.19 -1.37 -7.57
N ILE A 80 8.99 -1.59 -8.61
CA ILE A 80 9.72 -2.85 -8.80
C ILE A 80 10.60 -3.11 -7.56
N ARG A 81 11.52 -2.19 -7.25
CA ARG A 81 12.44 -2.34 -6.12
C ARG A 81 11.76 -2.53 -4.77
N LEU A 82 10.61 -1.90 -4.54
CA LEU A 82 9.86 -2.07 -3.29
C LEU A 82 9.39 -3.51 -3.06
N GLY A 83 9.12 -4.26 -4.12
CA GLY A 83 8.64 -5.64 -4.02
C GLY A 83 9.69 -6.72 -4.22
N LEU A 84 10.92 -6.35 -4.56
CA LEU A 84 12.00 -7.31 -4.74
C LEU A 84 12.76 -7.54 -3.44
N ARG A 85 13.28 -8.76 -3.30
CA ARG A 85 14.40 -9.11 -2.45
C ARG A 85 15.40 -9.88 -3.31
N ILE A 86 16.63 -9.39 -3.37
CA ILE A 86 17.67 -9.98 -4.21
C ILE A 86 18.66 -10.72 -3.30
N SER A 87 18.95 -11.96 -3.63
CA SER A 87 20.05 -12.70 -3.02
C SER A 87 21.23 -12.64 -3.97
N VAL A 88 22.29 -11.95 -3.55
CA VAL A 88 23.49 -11.73 -4.35
C VAL A 88 24.27 -13.05 -4.47
N GLY A 89 24.54 -13.43 -5.72
CA GLY A 89 25.50 -14.48 -6.06
C GLY A 89 26.79 -13.84 -6.57
N ASP A 90 26.89 -13.72 -7.89
CA ASP A 90 27.99 -13.05 -8.61
C ASP A 90 27.85 -11.52 -8.61
N GLY A 91 26.66 -11.00 -8.26
CA GLY A 91 26.34 -9.58 -8.17
C GLY A 91 26.24 -8.85 -9.51
N SER A 92 26.39 -9.55 -10.63
CA SER A 92 26.42 -8.95 -11.97
C SER A 92 25.10 -8.24 -12.35
N GLY A 93 24.01 -8.63 -11.69
CA GLY A 93 22.67 -8.08 -11.88
C GLY A 93 22.28 -7.00 -10.87
N THR A 94 23.08 -6.74 -9.85
CA THR A 94 22.67 -6.03 -8.63
C THR A 94 23.41 -4.71 -8.46
N GLN A 95 22.68 -3.61 -8.31
CA GLN A 95 23.26 -2.31 -7.95
C GLN A 95 23.47 -2.21 -6.44
N PHE A 96 24.70 -1.88 -6.05
CA PHE A 96 25.15 -1.89 -4.67
C PHE A 96 24.28 -1.04 -3.74
N TRP A 97 23.95 0.20 -4.12
CA TRP A 97 23.25 1.13 -3.23
C TRP A 97 21.72 1.09 -3.29
N VAL A 98 21.17 0.83 -4.48
CA VAL A 98 19.75 1.10 -4.76
C VAL A 98 18.87 -0.15 -4.78
N ASP A 99 19.46 -1.32 -4.97
CA ASP A 99 18.72 -2.58 -5.05
C ASP A 99 18.58 -3.22 -3.64
N PRO A 100 17.48 -3.93 -3.36
CA PRO A 100 17.16 -4.47 -2.03
C PRO A 100 17.81 -5.84 -1.78
N TRP A 101 19.12 -5.85 -1.52
CA TRP A 101 19.89 -7.10 -1.39
C TRP A 101 20.46 -7.37 0.01
N LEU A 102 20.43 -6.40 0.92
CA LEU A 102 20.72 -6.61 2.34
C LEU A 102 19.40 -6.73 3.11
N GLU A 103 19.03 -7.95 3.52
CA GLU A 103 17.78 -8.25 4.25
C GLU A 103 16.47 -7.84 3.52
N GLY A 104 16.57 -7.49 2.24
CA GLY A 104 15.46 -6.94 1.44
C GLY A 104 15.33 -5.42 1.49
N GLU A 105 16.34 -4.71 2.00
CA GLU A 105 16.39 -3.25 2.00
C GLU A 105 17.59 -2.71 1.19
N PRO A 106 17.41 -1.60 0.44
CA PRO A 106 18.52 -0.90 -0.19
C PRO A 106 19.46 -0.25 0.81
N LEU A 107 20.78 -0.43 0.62
CA LEU A 107 21.82 0.14 1.49
C LEU A 107 21.72 1.66 1.65
N ARG A 108 21.26 2.38 0.61
CA ARG A 108 21.10 3.85 0.66
C ARG A 108 20.12 4.35 1.73
N PHE A 109 19.19 3.52 2.20
CA PHE A 109 18.27 3.90 3.28
C PHE A 109 18.90 3.73 4.65
N ARG A 110 19.76 2.71 4.82
CA ARG A 110 20.49 2.45 6.06
C ARG A 110 21.71 3.37 6.22
N PHE A 111 22.38 3.69 5.12
CA PHE A 111 23.58 4.52 5.08
C PHE A 111 23.43 5.73 4.12
N PRO A 112 22.48 6.65 4.39
CA PRO A 112 22.19 7.76 3.48
C PRO A 112 23.35 8.74 3.31
N ARG A 113 24.19 8.90 4.34
CA ARG A 113 25.37 9.78 4.32
C ARG A 113 26.42 9.28 3.34
N LEU A 114 26.81 8.01 3.43
CA LEU A 114 27.73 7.37 2.50
C LEU A 114 27.21 7.42 1.07
N PHE A 115 25.93 7.12 0.87
CA PHE A 115 25.30 7.19 -0.45
C PHE A 115 25.39 8.60 -1.07
N ALA A 116 25.19 9.65 -0.28
CA ALA A 116 25.22 11.03 -0.76
C ALA A 116 26.59 11.46 -1.31
N ILE A 117 27.67 10.89 -0.79
CA ILE A 117 29.05 11.21 -1.20
C ILE A 117 29.67 10.18 -2.14
N TYR A 118 28.94 9.12 -2.48
CA TYR A 118 29.43 8.08 -3.38
C TYR A 118 29.60 8.61 -4.82
N ALA A 119 30.69 8.24 -5.50
CA ALA A 119 30.97 8.75 -6.84
C ALA A 119 29.92 8.29 -7.86
N ASP A 120 29.65 6.99 -7.92
CA ASP A 120 28.69 6.35 -8.82
C ASP A 120 27.53 5.65 -8.08
N PRO A 121 26.38 6.33 -7.89
CA PRO A 121 25.20 5.74 -7.23
C PRO A 121 24.61 4.49 -7.91
N ALA A 122 24.97 4.22 -9.17
CA ALA A 122 24.47 3.11 -9.97
C ALA A 122 25.48 1.96 -10.12
N VAL A 123 26.55 1.97 -9.32
CA VAL A 123 27.59 0.94 -9.35
C VAL A 123 27.00 -0.45 -9.10
N LEU A 124 27.50 -1.44 -9.85
CA LEU A 124 27.17 -2.85 -9.64
C LEU A 124 28.04 -3.45 -8.52
N VAL A 125 27.53 -4.47 -7.85
CA VAL A 125 28.22 -5.16 -6.75
C VAL A 125 29.63 -5.65 -7.14
N PRO A 126 29.86 -6.38 -8.26
CA PRO A 126 31.19 -6.87 -8.60
C PRO A 126 32.20 -5.76 -8.91
N ALA A 127 31.74 -4.59 -9.36
CA ALA A 127 32.63 -3.45 -9.57
C ALA A 127 33.13 -2.84 -8.24
N SER A 128 32.44 -3.11 -7.13
CA SER A 128 32.80 -2.64 -5.80
C SER A 128 33.42 -3.74 -4.93
N ALA A 129 33.26 -5.02 -5.26
CA ALA A 129 33.83 -6.15 -4.53
C ALA A 129 35.03 -6.73 -5.29
N LEU A 130 36.25 -6.37 -4.89
CA LEU A 130 37.48 -7.00 -5.39
C LEU A 130 38.01 -8.02 -4.37
N GLU A 131 39.05 -8.76 -4.73
CA GLU A 131 39.63 -9.85 -3.93
C GLU A 131 40.06 -9.40 -2.51
N ASP A 132 40.45 -8.13 -2.34
CA ASP A 132 40.91 -7.55 -1.08
C ASP A 132 39.80 -6.81 -0.28
N GLY A 133 38.54 -6.83 -0.76
CA GLY A 133 37.40 -6.26 -0.07
C GLY A 133 36.56 -5.29 -0.91
N TRP A 134 35.88 -4.36 -0.22
CA TRP A 134 35.03 -3.37 -0.88
C TRP A 134 35.85 -2.16 -1.34
N HIS A 135 36.02 -2.01 -2.66
CA HIS A 135 36.64 -0.86 -3.30
C HIS A 135 35.60 0.13 -3.74
N VAL A 136 35.50 1.22 -2.99
CA VAL A 136 34.50 2.27 -3.18
C VAL A 136 35.18 3.60 -3.43
N THR A 137 34.67 4.36 -4.41
CA THR A 137 35.18 5.70 -4.71
C THR A 137 34.18 6.73 -4.20
N PHE A 138 34.62 7.56 -3.26
CA PHE A 138 33.85 8.69 -2.76
C PHE A 138 34.28 10.00 -3.46
N ARG A 139 33.35 10.95 -3.57
CA ARG A 139 33.59 12.27 -4.20
C ARG A 139 34.51 13.17 -3.37
N ARG A 140 34.70 12.83 -2.09
CA ARG A 140 35.56 13.51 -1.13
C ARG A 140 36.01 12.54 -0.03
N PRO A 141 37.03 12.87 0.76
CA PRO A 141 37.41 12.10 1.94
C PRO A 141 36.26 11.97 2.95
N LEU A 142 36.26 10.87 3.69
CA LEU A 142 35.29 10.60 4.75
C LEU A 142 35.56 11.47 5.98
N GLY A 143 34.51 12.07 6.53
CA GLY A 143 34.53 12.66 7.86
C GLY A 143 34.38 11.59 8.95
N PRO A 144 34.56 11.95 10.24
CA PRO A 144 34.55 10.99 11.35
C PRO A 144 33.24 10.20 11.47
N VAL A 145 32.10 10.84 11.22
CA VAL A 145 30.78 10.18 11.23
C VAL A 145 30.63 9.19 10.07
N GLU A 146 31.19 9.53 8.90
CA GLU A 146 31.12 8.68 7.71
C GLU A 146 32.06 7.48 7.82
N VAL A 147 33.20 7.64 8.50
CA VAL A 147 34.08 6.51 8.85
C VAL A 147 33.34 5.50 9.73
N GLN A 148 32.59 5.96 10.72
CA GLN A 148 31.78 5.07 11.55
C GLN A 148 30.67 4.36 10.74
N ASP A 149 29.95 5.09 9.88
CA ASP A 149 28.96 4.49 8.98
C ASP A 149 29.60 3.46 8.05
N TRP A 150 30.85 3.69 7.61
CA TRP A 150 31.62 2.81 6.74
C TRP A 150 32.04 1.51 7.45
N GLU A 151 32.55 1.60 8.67
CA GLU A 151 32.87 0.43 9.50
C GLU A 151 31.64 -0.45 9.75
N LEU A 152 30.49 0.17 10.05
CA LEU A 152 29.22 -0.54 10.21
C LEU A 152 28.76 -1.22 8.92
N LEU A 153 28.96 -0.56 7.76
CA LEU A 153 28.66 -1.15 6.47
C LEU A 153 29.52 -2.41 6.24
N LEU A 154 30.84 -2.31 6.43
CA LEU A 154 31.75 -3.44 6.26
C LEU A 154 31.44 -4.61 7.20
N ALA A 155 30.94 -4.33 8.40
CA ALA A 155 30.54 -5.36 9.36
C ALA A 155 29.27 -6.13 8.96
N VAL A 156 28.39 -5.50 8.18
CA VAL A 156 27.06 -6.06 7.86
C VAL A 156 27.00 -6.62 6.44
N VAL A 157 27.83 -6.10 5.52
CA VAL A 157 27.78 -6.45 4.10
C VAL A 157 28.77 -7.58 3.80
N PRO A 158 28.29 -8.80 3.47
CA PRO A 158 29.18 -9.90 3.10
C PRO A 158 29.80 -9.66 1.73
N LEU A 159 31.06 -10.06 1.54
CA LEU A 159 31.66 -10.10 0.19
C LEU A 159 30.92 -11.15 -0.65
N PRO A 160 30.68 -10.90 -1.95
CA PRO A 160 30.10 -11.89 -2.85
C PRO A 160 31.13 -13.00 -3.08
N VAL A 161 30.88 -14.21 -2.57
CA VAL A 161 31.82 -15.35 -2.65
C VAL A 161 31.38 -16.39 -3.69
N SER A 162 30.30 -16.13 -4.43
CA SER A 162 29.61 -17.16 -5.21
C SER A 162 29.77 -16.97 -6.72
N ALA A 163 30.12 -18.04 -7.44
CA ALA A 163 30.07 -18.11 -8.91
C ALA A 163 28.63 -18.31 -9.47
N VAL A 164 27.62 -18.38 -8.60
CA VAL A 164 26.22 -18.55 -8.97
C VAL A 164 25.60 -17.21 -9.34
N SER A 165 24.72 -17.18 -10.33
CA SER A 165 24.00 -15.95 -10.70
C SER A 165 23.09 -15.44 -9.58
N ASP A 166 22.88 -14.12 -9.54
CA ASP A 166 21.91 -13.48 -8.65
C ASP A 166 20.50 -14.10 -8.76
N SER A 167 19.83 -14.24 -7.62
CA SER A 167 18.44 -14.73 -7.56
C SER A 167 17.49 -13.70 -6.96
N VAL A 168 16.23 -13.73 -7.39
CA VAL A 168 15.23 -12.73 -7.01
C VAL A 168 14.00 -13.41 -6.44
N SER A 169 13.55 -12.91 -5.29
CA SER A 169 12.31 -13.30 -4.60
C SER A 169 11.38 -12.11 -4.43
N TRP A 170 10.08 -12.37 -4.30
CA TRP A 170 9.06 -11.35 -4.08
C TRP A 170 8.87 -11.12 -2.58
N SER A 171 9.28 -9.97 -2.08
CA SER A 171 9.28 -9.65 -0.64
C SER A 171 7.88 -9.43 -0.06
N LEU A 172 6.88 -9.20 -0.91
CA LEU A 172 5.50 -8.90 -0.52
C LEU A 172 4.59 -10.15 -0.46
N SER A 173 5.17 -11.34 -0.56
CA SER A 173 4.50 -12.62 -0.34
C SER A 173 5.36 -13.54 0.53
N PRO A 174 4.79 -14.25 1.52
CA PRO A 174 5.52 -15.25 2.30
C PRO A 174 6.09 -16.39 1.44
N SER A 175 5.45 -16.71 0.31
CA SER A 175 5.95 -17.74 -0.62
C SER A 175 7.17 -17.30 -1.42
N GLY A 176 7.51 -16.00 -1.41
CA GLY A 176 8.52 -15.45 -2.32
C GLY A 176 8.05 -15.35 -3.78
N GLU A 177 6.82 -15.75 -4.09
CA GLU A 177 6.26 -15.69 -5.45
C GLU A 177 5.47 -14.41 -5.70
N PHE A 178 5.57 -13.92 -6.93
CA PHE A 178 4.82 -12.75 -7.36
C PHE A 178 3.33 -13.05 -7.56
N SER A 179 2.48 -12.16 -7.03
CA SER A 179 1.07 -12.12 -7.40
C SER A 179 0.61 -10.69 -7.66
N VAL A 180 -0.28 -10.51 -8.65
CA VAL A 180 -0.87 -9.20 -8.94
C VAL A 180 -1.61 -8.64 -7.71
N SER A 181 -2.22 -9.52 -6.92
CA SER A 181 -2.92 -9.16 -5.68
C SER A 181 -1.97 -8.55 -4.64
N SER A 182 -0.86 -9.24 -4.31
CA SER A 182 0.12 -8.71 -3.34
C SER A 182 0.75 -7.39 -3.82
N ALA A 183 1.07 -7.29 -5.11
CA ALA A 183 1.56 -6.05 -5.71
C ALA A 183 0.54 -4.91 -5.61
N TYR A 184 -0.73 -5.16 -5.98
CA TYR A 184 -1.80 -4.16 -5.88
C TYR A 184 -2.00 -3.67 -4.43
N LEU A 185 -1.98 -4.60 -3.47
CA LEU A 185 -2.09 -4.29 -2.05
C LEU A 185 -0.92 -3.44 -1.55
N ALA A 186 0.32 -3.72 -1.99
CA ALA A 186 1.46 -2.89 -1.65
C ALA A 186 1.36 -1.48 -2.25
N LEU A 187 0.88 -1.36 -3.49
CA LEU A 187 0.65 -0.06 -4.16
C LEU A 187 -0.44 0.79 -3.49
N CYS A 188 -1.33 0.19 -2.69
CA CYS A 188 -2.31 0.95 -1.92
C CYS A 188 -1.67 1.76 -0.80
N ARG A 189 -0.50 1.36 -0.26
CA ARG A 189 0.26 2.06 0.79
C ARG A 189 -0.55 2.45 2.03
N MET A 190 -1.58 1.66 2.36
CA MET A 190 -2.43 1.84 3.53
C MET A 190 -2.29 0.65 4.47
N PRO A 191 -2.23 0.87 5.79
CA PRO A 191 -2.25 -0.21 6.77
C PRO A 191 -3.61 -0.90 6.78
N VAL A 192 -3.63 -2.15 7.23
CA VAL A 192 -4.87 -2.83 7.58
C VAL A 192 -5.44 -2.16 8.83
N LEU A 193 -6.75 -1.96 8.85
CA LEU A 193 -7.53 -1.34 9.92
C LEU A 193 -8.48 -2.41 10.48
N PRO A 194 -8.04 -3.23 11.46
CA PRO A 194 -8.85 -4.34 11.99
C PRO A 194 -10.22 -3.91 12.53
N TRP A 195 -10.30 -2.70 13.08
CA TRP A 195 -11.53 -2.12 13.63
C TRP A 195 -12.62 -1.86 12.58
N LEU A 196 -12.30 -1.88 11.28
CA LEU A 196 -13.30 -1.82 10.20
C LEU A 196 -13.87 -3.19 9.83
N SER A 197 -13.29 -4.29 10.32
CA SER A 197 -13.77 -5.64 10.03
C SER A 197 -15.24 -5.86 10.41
N PRO A 198 -15.74 -5.41 11.58
CA PRO A 198 -17.15 -5.53 11.96
C PRO A 198 -18.11 -4.93 10.92
N LEU A 199 -17.82 -3.73 10.42
CA LEU A 199 -18.65 -3.05 9.41
C LEU A 199 -18.83 -3.89 8.14
N TRP A 200 -17.74 -4.49 7.65
CA TRP A 200 -17.80 -5.23 6.39
C TRP A 200 -18.37 -6.63 6.55
N LYS A 201 -18.19 -7.26 7.73
CA LYS A 201 -18.73 -8.58 8.08
C LYS A 201 -20.20 -8.56 8.48
N ALA A 202 -20.70 -7.46 9.06
CA ALA A 202 -22.08 -7.34 9.50
C ALA A 202 -23.08 -7.70 8.37
N PRO A 203 -24.18 -8.42 8.65
CA PRO A 203 -25.18 -8.81 7.66
C PRO A 203 -26.11 -7.63 7.28
N LEU A 204 -25.53 -6.48 6.97
CA LEU A 204 -26.25 -5.27 6.59
C LEU A 204 -26.27 -5.07 5.07
N PRO A 205 -27.36 -4.50 4.51
CA PRO A 205 -27.37 -4.03 3.13
C PRO A 205 -26.19 -3.10 2.82
N LEU A 206 -25.62 -3.22 1.62
CA LEU A 206 -24.44 -2.44 1.22
C LEU A 206 -24.65 -0.93 1.34
N LYS A 207 -25.87 -0.43 1.08
CA LYS A 207 -26.23 0.98 1.26
C LYS A 207 -26.00 1.47 2.70
N ILE A 208 -26.32 0.65 3.70
CA ILE A 208 -26.11 0.97 5.12
C ILE A 208 -24.62 0.94 5.44
N LYS A 209 -23.89 -0.08 4.93
CA LYS A 209 -22.43 -0.15 5.12
C LYS A 209 -21.71 1.07 4.55
N ILE A 210 -22.10 1.53 3.36
CA ILE A 210 -21.53 2.74 2.74
C ILE A 210 -21.90 3.99 3.54
N PHE A 211 -23.14 4.10 4.03
CA PHE A 211 -23.55 5.21 4.89
C PHE A 211 -22.71 5.29 6.17
N VAL A 212 -22.55 4.17 6.87
CA VAL A 212 -21.69 4.09 8.07
C VAL A 212 -20.23 4.37 7.73
N TRP A 213 -19.73 3.87 6.61
CA TRP A 213 -18.38 4.19 6.14
C TRP A 213 -18.20 5.69 5.86
N GLN A 214 -19.22 6.39 5.36
CA GLN A 214 -19.19 7.85 5.20
C GLN A 214 -19.24 8.58 6.55
N LEU A 215 -20.04 8.08 7.50
CA LEU A 215 -20.11 8.58 8.87
C LEU A 215 -18.74 8.54 9.55
N LEU A 216 -18.04 7.39 9.49
CA LEU A 216 -16.70 7.21 10.06
C LEU A 216 -15.62 8.15 9.49
N ARG A 217 -15.92 8.82 8.39
CA ARG A 217 -14.99 9.72 7.68
C ARG A 217 -15.45 11.18 7.72
N ASP A 218 -16.44 11.46 8.57
CA ASP A 218 -17.09 12.76 8.70
C ASP A 218 -17.62 13.30 7.35
N ARG A 219 -18.12 12.40 6.49
CA ARG A 219 -18.58 12.76 5.14
C ARG A 219 -20.08 12.99 5.03
N LEU A 220 -20.82 12.73 6.11
CA LEU A 220 -22.21 13.12 6.22
C LEU A 220 -22.33 14.65 6.40
N PRO A 221 -23.39 15.28 5.89
CA PRO A 221 -23.59 16.73 5.98
C PRO A 221 -24.15 17.15 7.34
N SER A 222 -23.45 16.84 8.43
CA SER A 222 -23.78 17.42 9.75
C SER A 222 -23.40 18.91 9.76
N ARG A 223 -24.06 19.73 10.56
CA ARG A 223 -23.74 21.17 10.67
C ARG A 223 -22.27 21.42 10.99
N THR A 224 -21.67 20.61 11.87
CA THR A 224 -20.22 20.67 12.16
C THR A 224 -19.39 20.49 10.89
N GLU A 225 -19.72 19.51 10.05
CA GLU A 225 -18.99 19.24 8.80
C GLU A 225 -19.28 20.24 7.69
N VAL A 226 -20.48 20.80 7.66
CA VAL A 226 -20.86 21.89 6.76
C VAL A 226 -20.07 23.15 7.11
N LEU A 227 -20.02 23.52 8.39
CA LEU A 227 -19.29 24.70 8.88
C LEU A 227 -17.78 24.57 8.62
N LYS A 228 -17.17 23.40 8.91
CA LYS A 228 -15.77 23.10 8.57
C LYS A 228 -15.44 23.29 7.09
N ARG A 229 -16.44 23.17 6.21
CA ARG A 229 -16.32 23.34 4.76
C ARG A 229 -16.80 24.71 4.27
N ARG A 230 -16.92 25.69 5.18
CA ARG A 230 -17.38 27.06 4.90
C ARG A 230 -18.81 27.13 4.36
N GLY A 231 -19.63 26.15 4.69
CA GLY A 231 -21.08 26.23 4.45
C GLY A 231 -21.75 27.20 5.42
N PRO A 232 -23.04 27.52 5.19
CA PRO A 232 -23.79 28.48 6.00
C PRO A 232 -24.15 27.92 7.39
N GLY A 233 -24.40 28.82 8.34
CA GLY A 233 -24.94 28.49 9.66
C GLY A 233 -23.89 28.36 10.76
N ASN A 234 -24.27 27.66 11.84
CA ASN A 234 -23.41 27.31 12.97
C ASN A 234 -23.31 25.78 13.09
N ASP A 235 -22.50 25.29 14.02
CA ASP A 235 -22.30 23.87 14.30
C ASP A 235 -23.27 23.28 15.32
N ILE A 236 -24.26 24.04 15.80
CA ILE A 236 -25.12 23.65 16.91
C ILE A 236 -26.38 22.93 16.41
N CYS A 237 -26.73 21.80 17.06
CA CYS A 237 -27.94 21.06 16.79
C CYS A 237 -29.18 21.85 17.28
N PRO A 238 -30.24 22.00 16.46
CA PRO A 238 -31.43 22.77 16.85
C PRO A 238 -32.30 22.09 17.91
N LEU A 239 -32.11 20.79 18.16
CA LEU A 239 -32.94 20.01 19.08
C LEU A 239 -32.32 19.86 20.48
N CYS A 240 -31.00 19.71 20.55
CA CYS A 240 -30.29 19.43 21.80
C CYS A 240 -29.21 20.46 22.16
N HIS A 241 -29.04 21.50 21.33
CA HIS A 241 -28.14 22.64 21.59
C HIS A 241 -26.66 22.31 21.85
N VAL A 242 -26.20 21.13 21.42
CA VAL A 242 -24.78 20.72 21.42
C VAL A 242 -24.23 20.65 19.98
N PRO A 243 -22.90 20.58 19.78
CA PRO A 243 -22.31 20.44 18.46
C PRO A 243 -22.85 19.24 17.68
N GLU A 244 -23.38 19.50 16.49
CA GLU A 244 -24.03 18.52 15.63
C GLU A 244 -23.02 17.78 14.76
N THR A 245 -22.49 16.69 15.30
CA THR A 245 -21.64 15.72 14.59
C THR A 245 -22.48 14.58 14.02
N GLY A 246 -21.92 13.77 13.11
CA GLY A 246 -22.62 12.61 12.59
C GLY A 246 -23.03 11.61 13.69
N SER A 247 -22.13 11.34 14.65
CA SER A 247 -22.44 10.48 15.79
C SER A 247 -23.51 11.10 16.70
N GLN A 248 -23.45 12.43 16.91
CA GLN A 248 -24.48 13.14 17.67
C GLN A 248 -25.85 12.98 17.02
N ILE A 249 -25.98 13.22 15.71
CA ILE A 249 -27.25 13.10 15.00
C ILE A 249 -27.82 11.68 15.08
N LEU A 250 -26.96 10.65 15.03
CA LEU A 250 -27.40 9.27 14.89
C LEU A 250 -27.57 8.52 16.20
N PHE A 251 -26.89 8.91 17.28
CA PHE A 251 -26.88 8.10 18.51
C PHE A 251 -27.18 8.88 19.79
N SER A 252 -26.85 10.18 19.84
CA SER A 252 -26.84 10.94 21.10
C SER A 252 -27.82 12.12 21.14
N CYS A 253 -28.41 12.50 20.00
CA CYS A 253 -29.43 13.53 19.93
C CYS A 253 -30.74 13.04 20.56
N VAL A 254 -31.53 13.94 21.14
CA VAL A 254 -32.86 13.63 21.68
C VAL A 254 -33.75 12.93 20.64
N ALA A 255 -33.70 13.37 19.38
CA ALA A 255 -34.42 12.71 18.29
C ALA A 255 -33.85 11.32 17.95
N ALA A 256 -32.53 11.12 18.09
CA ALA A 256 -31.90 9.83 17.88
C ALA A 256 -32.35 8.82 18.95
N HIS A 257 -32.33 9.23 20.22
CA HIS A 257 -32.81 8.38 21.32
C HIS A 257 -34.29 7.99 21.14
N ALA A 258 -35.14 8.93 20.76
CA ALA A 258 -36.55 8.63 20.46
C ALA A 258 -36.68 7.62 19.30
N LEU A 259 -35.91 7.80 18.21
CA LEU A 259 -35.90 6.88 17.08
C LEU A 259 -35.44 5.47 17.50
N TRP A 260 -34.37 5.38 18.28
CA TRP A 260 -33.88 4.08 18.76
C TRP A 260 -34.84 3.40 19.72
N CYS A 261 -35.63 4.15 20.51
CA CYS A 261 -36.71 3.56 21.31
C CYS A 261 -37.76 2.91 20.41
N PHE A 262 -38.22 3.58 19.34
CA PHE A 262 -39.17 2.99 18.39
C PHE A 262 -38.58 1.78 17.65
N VAL A 263 -37.31 1.85 17.26
CA VAL A 263 -36.60 0.72 16.63
C VAL A 263 -36.51 -0.46 17.58
N ARG A 264 -36.18 -0.22 18.85
CA ARG A 264 -36.15 -1.24 19.90
C ARG A 264 -37.51 -1.89 20.10
N GLU A 265 -38.58 -1.11 20.17
CA GLU A 265 -39.94 -1.62 20.32
C GLU A 265 -40.38 -2.46 19.12
N ALA A 266 -40.01 -2.05 17.91
CA ALA A 266 -40.42 -2.74 16.69
C ALA A 266 -39.58 -3.99 16.37
N LEU A 267 -38.28 -3.96 16.66
CA LEU A 267 -37.32 -4.96 16.19
C LEU A 267 -36.61 -5.74 17.31
N GLY A 268 -36.72 -5.32 18.57
CA GLY A 268 -36.09 -5.96 19.73
C GLY A 268 -34.95 -5.14 20.37
N PRO A 269 -34.57 -5.46 21.63
CA PRO A 269 -33.52 -4.76 22.38
C PRO A 269 -32.14 -4.78 21.70
N GLU A 270 -31.84 -5.81 20.92
CA GLU A 270 -30.61 -5.92 20.14
C GLU A 270 -30.52 -4.93 18.97
N TRP A 271 -31.58 -4.15 18.72
CA TRP A 271 -31.58 -3.09 17.72
C TRP A 271 -31.36 -1.68 18.27
N GLU A 272 -31.32 -1.51 19.58
CA GLU A 272 -30.89 -0.26 20.18
C GLU A 272 -29.37 -0.06 19.97
N ALA A 273 -28.95 1.17 19.74
CA ALA A 273 -27.54 1.52 19.68
C ALA A 273 -27.30 2.85 20.37
N SER A 274 -26.33 2.84 21.29
CA SER A 274 -25.92 4.02 22.06
C SER A 274 -24.76 4.79 21.42
N ASP A 275 -23.95 4.08 20.63
CA ASP A 275 -22.91 4.65 19.79
C ASP A 275 -22.64 3.77 18.57
N LEU A 276 -21.75 4.25 17.70
CA LEU A 276 -21.41 3.56 16.46
C LEU A 276 -20.62 2.27 16.67
N ALA A 277 -19.75 2.21 17.67
CA ALA A 277 -18.93 1.04 17.93
C ALA A 277 -19.81 -0.12 18.43
N ASP A 278 -20.70 0.17 19.36
CA ASP A 278 -21.73 -0.74 19.88
C ASP A 278 -22.63 -1.24 18.74
N PHE A 279 -23.18 -0.32 17.92
CA PHE A 279 -23.96 -0.68 16.74
C PHE A 279 -23.22 -1.67 15.83
N LEU A 280 -21.95 -1.40 15.52
CA LEU A 280 -21.17 -2.27 14.64
C LEU A 280 -20.83 -3.60 15.26
N GLN A 281 -20.53 -3.62 16.56
CA GLN A 281 -20.18 -4.83 17.28
C GLN A 281 -21.37 -5.78 17.36
N VAL A 282 -22.53 -5.30 17.81
CA VAL A 282 -23.78 -6.08 17.89
C VAL A 282 -24.15 -6.67 16.54
N ARG A 283 -24.04 -5.87 15.46
CA ARG A 283 -24.35 -6.34 14.10
C ARG A 283 -23.34 -7.32 13.54
N ALA A 284 -22.07 -7.17 13.86
CA ALA A 284 -21.06 -8.11 13.41
C ALA A 284 -21.18 -9.48 14.08
N THR A 285 -21.72 -9.54 15.31
CA THR A 285 -21.91 -10.77 16.07
C THR A 285 -23.26 -11.46 15.86
N GLN A 286 -24.22 -10.81 15.19
CA GLN A 286 -25.50 -11.43 14.83
C GLN A 286 -25.29 -12.53 13.78
N VAL A 287 -25.24 -13.78 14.24
CA VAL A 287 -25.24 -14.96 13.39
C VAL A 287 -26.69 -15.42 13.19
N GLY A 288 -27.15 -15.53 11.94
CA GLY A 288 -28.27 -16.42 11.62
C GLY A 288 -29.66 -15.82 11.43
N HIS A 289 -29.94 -14.56 11.78
CA HIS A 289 -31.17 -13.91 11.32
C HIS A 289 -30.87 -12.99 10.14
N LYS A 290 -31.08 -13.48 8.91
CA LYS A 290 -31.59 -12.59 7.85
C LYS A 290 -32.99 -12.16 8.31
N ALA A 291 -33.06 -11.29 9.30
CA ALA A 291 -34.28 -10.55 9.50
C ALA A 291 -34.35 -9.64 8.29
N ASP A 292 -35.22 -9.99 7.34
CA ASP A 292 -35.70 -9.11 6.28
C ASP A 292 -36.44 -7.93 6.94
N CYS A 293 -35.75 -7.13 7.76
CA CYS A 293 -36.32 -5.95 8.41
C CYS A 293 -36.64 -4.85 7.39
N PHE A 294 -36.07 -4.96 6.18
CA PHE A 294 -36.43 -4.14 5.05
C PHE A 294 -36.84 -5.09 3.92
N GLY A 295 -38.14 -5.42 3.84
CA GLY A 295 -38.76 -6.08 2.69
C GLY A 295 -38.65 -5.23 1.41
N TRP A 296 -37.43 -5.09 0.90
CA TRP A 296 -37.05 -4.47 -0.37
C TRP A 296 -36.27 -5.48 -1.21
N SER A 297 -36.57 -6.77 -1.06
CA SER A 297 -36.24 -7.80 -2.02
C SER A 297 -37.41 -7.89 -3.02
N SER A 298 -37.07 -7.88 -4.31
CA SER A 298 -37.93 -8.05 -5.50
C SER A 298 -38.95 -6.95 -5.86
N ARG A 299 -38.46 -5.80 -6.33
CA ARG A 299 -38.98 -5.13 -7.55
C ARG A 299 -37.86 -4.35 -8.23
N LEU A 300 -37.04 -5.07 -9.01
CA LEU A 300 -36.40 -4.64 -10.25
C LEU A 300 -36.06 -5.92 -11.02
#